data_AF-A0A8H7Z4P3-F1
#
_entry.id   AF-A0A8H7Z4P3-F1
#
_cell.length_a   1.000
_cell.length_b   1.000
_cell.length_c   1.000
_cell.angle_alpha   90.00
_cell.angle_beta   90.00
_cell.angle_gamma   90.00
#
_symmetry.space_group_name_H-M   'P 1'
#
loop_
_entity.id
_entity.type
_entity.pdbx_description
1 polymer ?
#
loop_
_entity_poly.entity_id
_entity_poly.type
_entity_poly.pdbx_seq_one_letter_code
_entity_poly.pdbx_strand_id
1 'polypeptide(L)'
;MVLLPETIVHDYYSKIPGSTKASSQLNPFLNGWIFPCNATLPSFSLIVENDYRATIPPEHIILQPFYVSGGSPMCFGSIQVAIHEIVFGDIFFKSQYVVFDTAGPRVGFARQRQQKLGKEVVTG
;
A
#
# COMPACT_ATOMS: atom_id res chain seq x y z
N MET A 1 -5.73 1.53 0.14
CA MET A 1 -5.30 0.13 -0.03
C MET A 1 -5.27 -0.28 -1.49
N VAL A 2 -4.52 -1.33 -1.81
CA VAL A 2 -4.57 -2.08 -3.08
C VAL A 2 -4.85 -3.54 -2.73
N LEU A 3 -5.77 -4.15 -3.47
CA LEU A 3 -6.15 -5.56 -3.34
C LEU A 3 -5.64 -6.34 -4.55
N LEU A 4 -4.79 -7.35 -4.32
CA LEU A 4 -4.12 -8.14 -5.36
C LEU A 4 -4.30 -9.64 -5.14
N PRO A 5 -4.04 -10.48 -6.15
CA PRO A 5 -3.95 -11.93 -5.98
C PRO A 5 -2.99 -12.33 -4.87
N GLU A 6 -3.34 -13.38 -4.13
CA GLU A 6 -2.59 -13.82 -2.94
C GLU A 6 -1.10 -14.06 -3.23
N THR A 7 -0.77 -14.62 -4.40
CA THR A 7 0.62 -14.90 -4.80
C THR A 7 1.47 -13.62 -4.86
N ILE A 8 0.92 -12.53 -5.39
CA ILE A 8 1.62 -11.23 -5.49
C ILE A 8 1.79 -10.61 -4.10
N VAL A 9 0.74 -10.67 -3.28
CA VAL A 9 0.78 -10.15 -1.92
C VAL A 9 1.81 -10.91 -1.09
N HIS A 10 1.81 -12.25 -1.17
CA HIS A 10 2.76 -13.10 -0.49
C HIS A 10 4.21 -12.83 -0.93
N ASP A 11 4.47 -12.72 -2.25
CA ASP A 11 5.79 -12.36 -2.76
C ASP A 11 6.27 -11.01 -2.23
N TYR A 12 5.40 -10.00 -2.17
CA TYR A 12 5.72 -8.70 -1.62
C TYR A 12 6.11 -8.79 -0.14
N TYR A 13 5.29 -9.43 0.70
CA TYR A 13 5.56 -9.53 2.14
C TYR A 13 6.71 -10.47 2.49
N SER A 14 7.04 -11.45 1.64
CA SER A 14 8.22 -12.31 1.82
C SER A 14 9.54 -11.54 1.89
N LYS A 15 9.57 -10.33 1.32
CA LYS A 15 10.73 -9.42 1.32
C LYS A 15 10.82 -8.56 2.58
N ILE A 16 9.84 -8.65 3.48
CA ILE A 16 9.75 -7.85 4.71
C ILE A 16 9.88 -8.80 5.91
N PRO A 17 11.05 -8.83 6.58
CA PRO A 17 11.25 -9.67 7.75
C PRO A 17 10.23 -9.38 8.86
N GLY A 18 9.64 -10.43 9.43
CA GLY A 18 8.63 -10.33 10.49
C GLY A 18 7.22 -10.01 10.00
N SER A 19 7.00 -9.93 8.68
CA SER A 19 5.64 -9.84 8.14
C SER A 19 4.84 -11.13 8.43
N THR A 20 3.55 -10.99 8.69
CA THR A 20 2.65 -12.11 8.97
C THR A 20 1.19 -11.74 8.71
N LYS A 21 0.29 -12.73 8.71
CA LYS A 21 -1.16 -12.50 8.63
C LYS A 21 -1.73 -12.38 10.04
N ALA A 22 -2.32 -11.22 10.36
CA ALA A 22 -3.21 -11.08 11.49
C ALA A 22 -4.54 -11.76 11.17
N SER A 23 -5.11 -12.45 12.17
CA SER A 23 -6.43 -13.07 12.10
C SER A 23 -7.14 -12.90 13.44
N SER A 24 -8.38 -12.43 13.41
CA SER A 24 -9.24 -12.25 14.57
C SER A 24 -10.65 -12.71 14.26
N GLN A 25 -11.13 -13.68 15.04
CA GLN A 25 -12.51 -14.15 14.95
C GLN A 25 -13.51 -13.13 15.50
N LEU A 26 -13.08 -12.33 16.49
CA LEU A 26 -13.93 -11.32 17.14
C LEU A 26 -14.07 -10.04 16.31
N ASN A 27 -13.06 -9.71 15.50
CA ASN A 27 -13.08 -8.54 14.64
C ASN A 27 -12.43 -8.85 13.28
N PRO A 28 -13.23 -9.25 12.28
CA PRO A 28 -12.73 -9.57 10.94
C PRO A 28 -12.02 -8.41 10.24
N PHE A 29 -12.26 -7.16 10.66
CA PHE A 29 -11.53 -5.99 10.13
C PHE A 29 -10.06 -5.98 10.52
N LEU A 30 -9.65 -6.81 11.48
CA LEU A 30 -8.25 -7.02 11.86
C LEU A 30 -7.58 -8.15 11.05
N ASN A 31 -8.28 -8.75 10.09
CA ASN A 31 -7.70 -9.77 9.23
C ASN A 31 -6.90 -9.10 8.11
N GLY A 32 -5.64 -9.50 7.95
CA GLY A 32 -4.80 -8.97 6.87
C GLY A 32 -3.31 -9.10 7.15
N TRP A 33 -2.51 -8.70 6.17
CA TRP A 33 -1.07 -8.64 6.31
C TRP A 33 -0.63 -7.47 7.19
N ILE A 34 0.22 -7.82 8.15
CA ILE A 34 0.88 -6.90 9.06
C ILE A 34 2.39 -7.11 9.00
N PHE A 35 3.16 -6.11 9.41
CA PHE A 35 4.62 -6.17 9.51
C PHE A 35 5.12 -5.28 10.66
N PRO A 36 6.37 -5.43 11.14
CA PRO A 36 6.92 -4.57 12.18
C PRO A 36 6.94 -3.11 11.71
N CYS A 37 6.39 -2.16 12.48
CA CYS A 37 6.26 -0.77 12.02
C CYS A 37 7.58 -0.08 11.66
N ASN A 38 8.72 -0.57 12.16
CA ASN A 38 10.06 -0.07 11.87
C ASN A 38 10.77 -0.81 10.71
N ALA A 39 10.08 -1.72 10.03
CA ALA A 39 10.66 -2.47 8.92
C ALA A 39 11.00 -1.55 7.74
N THR A 40 12.06 -1.88 7.00
CA THR A 40 12.36 -1.25 5.71
C THR A 40 11.45 -1.87 4.65
N LEU A 41 10.59 -1.05 4.03
CA LEU A 41 9.61 -1.53 3.05
C LEU A 41 10.14 -1.33 1.62
N PRO A 42 10.07 -2.35 0.75
CA PRO A 42 10.31 -2.17 -0.67
C PRO A 42 9.17 -1.35 -1.30
N SER A 43 9.47 -0.52 -2.30
CA SER A 43 8.41 0.10 -3.12
C SER A 43 7.67 -0.98 -3.92
N PHE A 44 6.39 -0.74 -4.24
CA PHE A 44 5.62 -1.61 -5.13
C PHE A 44 5.37 -0.88 -6.46
N SER A 45 5.57 -1.55 -7.60
CA SER A 45 5.31 -0.93 -8.91
C SER A 45 4.34 -1.78 -9.73
N LEU A 46 3.33 -1.12 -10.28
CA LEU A 46 2.52 -1.66 -11.36
C LEU A 46 3.16 -1.29 -12.69
N ILE A 47 3.31 -2.26 -13.60
CA ILE A 47 3.65 -1.99 -14.99
C ILE A 47 2.36 -1.69 -15.73
N VAL A 48 2.23 -0.45 -16.20
CA VAL A 48 1.21 -0.03 -17.16
C VAL A 48 1.88 0.00 -18.54
N GLU A 49 1.10 -0.15 -19.61
CA GLU A 49 1.51 -0.13 -21.02
C GLU A 49 2.80 0.65 -21.33
N ASN A 50 3.58 0.16 -22.31
CA ASN A 50 4.85 0.76 -22.72
C ASN A 50 5.87 0.88 -21.57
N ASP A 51 5.88 -0.13 -20.68
CA ASP A 51 6.79 -0.24 -19.53
C ASP A 51 6.73 0.94 -18.53
N TYR A 52 5.63 1.68 -18.51
CA TYR A 52 5.44 2.73 -17.52
C TYR A 52 5.30 2.13 -16.12
N ARG A 53 6.24 2.49 -15.24
CA ARG A 53 6.25 2.06 -13.83
C ARG A 53 5.47 3.03 -12.96
N ALA A 54 4.24 2.66 -12.63
CA ALA A 54 3.42 3.34 -11.63
C ALA A 54 3.81 2.84 -10.23
N THR A 55 4.74 3.56 -9.59
CA THR A 55 5.33 3.16 -8.31
C THR A 55 4.60 3.75 -7.11
N ILE A 56 4.15 2.87 -6.21
CA ILE A 56 3.70 3.19 -4.85
C ILE A 56 4.95 3.27 -3.96
N PRO A 57 5.20 4.42 -3.31
CA PRO A 57 6.37 4.58 -2.47
C PRO A 57 6.17 3.89 -1.10
N PRO A 58 7.25 3.48 -0.42
CA PRO A 58 7.20 2.73 0.85
C PRO A 58 6.28 3.32 1.92
N GLU A 59 6.31 4.65 2.09
CA GLU A 59 5.52 5.38 3.08
C GLU A 59 4.00 5.27 2.86
N HIS A 60 3.58 4.99 1.63
CA HIS A 60 2.17 4.78 1.30
C HIS A 60 1.68 3.36 1.59
N ILE A 61 2.61 2.43 1.88
CA ILE A 61 2.31 1.02 2.14
C ILE A 61 1.97 0.78 3.61
N ILE A 62 2.30 1.74 4.49
CA ILE A 62 1.87 1.74 5.88
C ILE A 62 0.44 2.29 5.93
N LEU A 63 -0.53 1.46 6.34
CA LEU A 63 -1.93 1.89 6.46
C LEU A 63 -2.22 2.49 7.84
N GLN A 64 -1.97 1.71 8.90
CA GLN A 64 -2.19 2.14 10.29
C GLN A 64 -1.38 1.28 11.27
N PRO A 65 -1.01 1.81 12.44
CA PRO A 65 -0.49 1.02 13.55
C PRO A 65 -1.48 -0.05 14.03
N PHE A 66 -0.95 -1.19 14.45
CA PHE A 66 -1.65 -2.33 15.03
C PHE A 66 -0.87 -2.80 16.28
N TYR A 67 -1.44 -2.54 17.45
CA TYR A 67 -0.80 -2.88 18.72
C TYR A 67 -1.27 -4.24 19.20
N VAL A 68 -0.35 -5.19 19.24
CA VAL A 68 -0.55 -6.47 19.92
C VAL A 68 -0.14 -6.26 21.38
N SER A 69 -1.04 -6.55 22.33
CA SER A 69 -0.77 -6.38 23.76
C SER A 69 0.52 -7.11 24.17
N GLY A 70 1.47 -6.38 24.76
CA GLY A 70 2.75 -6.93 25.22
C GLY A 70 3.76 -7.26 24.11
N GLY A 71 3.47 -6.94 22.84
CA GLY A 71 4.35 -7.18 21.70
C GLY A 71 4.95 -5.89 21.11
N SER A 72 5.91 -6.08 20.19
CA SER A 72 6.42 -5.00 19.34
C SER A 72 5.30 -4.41 18.47
N PRO A 73 5.33 -3.09 18.16
CA PRO A 73 4.31 -2.46 17.34
C PRO A 73 4.34 -3.04 15.92
N MET A 74 3.19 -3.56 15.49
CA MET A 74 2.96 -4.02 14.13
C MET A 74 2.17 -2.96 13.37
N CYS A 75 2.22 -2.98 12.06
CA CYS A 75 1.51 -2.04 11.19
C CYS A 75 0.74 -2.84 10.13
N PHE A 76 -0.51 -2.46 9.88
CA PHE A 76 -1.25 -2.97 8.74
C PHE A 76 -0.63 -2.45 7.46
N GLY A 77 -0.38 -3.36 6.52
CA GLY A 77 0.00 -2.96 5.19
C GLY A 77 -1.18 -2.60 4.32
N SER A 78 -0.96 -1.68 3.39
CA SER A 78 -2.00 -1.23 2.47
C SER A 78 -2.15 -2.13 1.26
N ILE A 79 -1.26 -3.10 1.05
CA ILE A 79 -1.35 -4.13 0.01
C ILE A 79 -1.93 -5.37 0.66
N GLN A 80 -3.12 -5.80 0.23
CA GLN A 80 -3.86 -6.90 0.84
C GLN A 80 -4.37 -7.88 -0.21
N VAL A 81 -4.78 -9.07 0.26
CA VAL A 81 -5.31 -10.12 -0.62
C VAL A 81 -6.72 -9.74 -1.08
N ALA A 82 -6.94 -9.79 -2.40
CA ALA A 82 -8.26 -9.65 -3.00
C ALA A 82 -9.13 -10.88 -2.69
N ILE A 83 -10.39 -10.65 -2.28
CA ILE A 83 -11.38 -11.72 -2.05
C ILE A 83 -12.17 -12.00 -3.33
N HIS A 84 -12.55 -10.93 -4.05
CA HIS A 84 -13.37 -11.02 -5.28
C HIS A 84 -12.66 -10.32 -6.44
N GLU A 85 -12.43 -9.01 -6.30
CA GLU A 85 -11.90 -8.17 -7.36
C GLU A 85 -10.51 -7.61 -7.02
N ILE A 86 -9.70 -7.43 -8.06
CA ILE A 86 -8.46 -6.66 -7.96
C ILE A 86 -8.82 -5.18 -7.87
N VAL A 87 -8.33 -4.50 -6.84
CA VAL A 87 -8.67 -3.10 -6.59
C VAL A 87 -7.40 -2.27 -6.48
N PHE A 88 -7.24 -1.31 -7.38
CA PHE A 88 -6.23 -0.26 -7.27
C PHE A 88 -6.85 0.97 -6.58
N GLY A 89 -6.80 1.00 -5.25
CA GLY A 89 -7.47 2.03 -4.45
C GLY A 89 -6.64 3.28 -4.19
N ASP A 90 -7.03 4.00 -3.14
CA ASP A 90 -6.48 5.30 -2.72
C ASP A 90 -4.95 5.33 -2.62
N ILE A 91 -4.30 4.28 -2.13
CA ILE A 91 -2.83 4.28 -1.99
C ILE A 91 -2.10 4.25 -3.34
N PHE A 92 -2.74 3.65 -4.36
CA PHE A 92 -2.24 3.71 -5.72
C PHE A 92 -2.54 5.08 -6.32
N PHE A 93 -3.79 5.54 -6.25
CA PHE A 93 -4.17 6.83 -6.81
C PHE A 93 -3.43 8.02 -6.20
N LYS A 94 -3.14 8.03 -4.89
CA LYS A 94 -2.33 9.10 -4.27
C LYS A 94 -0.85 9.07 -4.63
N SER A 95 -0.37 8.02 -5.32
CA SER A 95 1.01 7.95 -5.81
C SER A 95 1.14 8.37 -7.28
N GLN A 96 0.01 8.52 -7.99
CA GLN A 96 -0.02 8.80 -9.41
C GLN A 96 -0.85 10.07 -9.68
N TYR A 97 -0.57 10.74 -10.79
CA TYR A 97 -1.55 11.63 -11.40
C TYR A 97 -2.44 10.78 -12.31
N VAL A 98 -3.74 10.74 -12.00
CA VAL A 98 -4.70 9.84 -12.66
C VAL A 98 -5.71 10.66 -13.45
N VAL A 99 -5.88 10.32 -14.73
CA VAL A 99 -6.89 10.93 -15.60
C VAL A 99 -7.90 9.87 -15.99
N PHE A 100 -9.14 10.04 -15.55
CA PHE A 100 -10.27 9.26 -16.03
C PHE A 100 -10.85 9.98 -17.25
N ASP A 101 -10.62 9.43 -18.44
CA ASP A 101 -11.10 10.04 -19.67
C ASP A 101 -12.57 9.65 -19.87
N THR A 102 -13.44 10.64 -20.02
CA THR A 102 -14.88 10.40 -20.15
C THR A 102 -15.34 10.20 -21.60
N ALA A 103 -14.46 10.39 -22.58
CA ALA A 103 -14.79 10.19 -23.99
C ALA A 103 -14.68 8.73 -24.44
N GLY A 104 -14.02 7.86 -23.66
CA GLY A 104 -13.93 6.42 -23.91
C GLY A 104 -13.40 5.67 -22.69
N PRO A 105 -13.47 4.32 -22.65
CA PRO A 105 -13.07 3.53 -21.48
C PRO A 105 -11.54 3.47 -21.33
N ARG A 106 -10.93 4.57 -20.90
CA ARG A 106 -9.47 4.68 -20.72
C ARG A 106 -9.13 5.46 -19.45
N VAL A 107 -8.05 5.04 -18.82
CA VAL A 107 -7.46 5.71 -17.66
C VAL A 107 -5.98 5.95 -17.94
N GLY A 108 -5.53 7.18 -17.71
CA GLY A 108 -4.14 7.57 -17.88
C GLY A 108 -3.44 7.71 -16.54
N PHE A 109 -2.17 7.29 -16.49
CA PHE A 109 -1.31 7.43 -15.32
C PHE A 109 -0.04 8.21 -15.67
N ALA A 110 0.33 9.15 -14.81
CA ALA A 110 1.58 9.88 -14.88
C ALA A 110 2.19 10.04 -13.49
N ARG A 111 3.49 10.32 -13.44
CA ARG A 111 4.17 10.53 -12.15
C ARG A 111 3.61 11.81 -11.52
N GLN A 112 3.09 11.69 -10.31
CA GLN A 112 2.77 12.88 -9.51
C GLN A 112 4.09 13.51 -9.06
N ARG A 113 4.19 14.85 -9.12
CA ARG A 113 5.32 15.55 -8.51
C ARG A 113 5.31 15.23 -7.02
N GLN A 114 6.33 14.52 -6.53
CA GLN A 114 6.49 14.32 -5.09
C GLN A 114 6.60 15.70 -4.46
N GLN A 115 5.61 16.08 -3.66
CA GLN A 115 5.76 17.22 -2.78
C GLN A 115 6.90 16.84 -1.84
N LYS A 116 8.00 17.60 -1.87
CA LYS A 116 8.95 17.53 -0.77
C LYS A 116 8.11 17.87 0.46
N LEU A 117 7.89 16.91 1.35
CA LEU A 117 7.38 17.18 2.68
C LEU A 117 8.49 17.98 3.37
N GLY A 118 8.59 19.26 3.02
CA GLY A 118 9.42 20.21 3.72
C GLY A 118 8.93 20.20 5.15
N LYS A 119 9.85 19.97 6.08
CA LYS A 119 9.63 20.26 7.49
C LYS A 119 9.31 21.75 7.57
N GLU A 120 8.04 22.12 7.45
CA GLU A 120 7.58 23.42 7.90
C GLU A 120 7.57 23.33 9.42
N VAL A 121 8.72 23.65 10.00
CA VAL A 121 8.85 23.88 11.43
C VAL A 121 8.03 25.13 11.71
N VAL A 122 6.82 24.94 12.21
CA VAL A 122 6.03 26.02 12.80
C VAL A 122 6.68 26.33 14.15
N THR A 123 7.68 27.22 14.14
CA THR A 123 8.12 27.92 15.35
C THR A 123 7.07 28.98 15.68
N GLY A 124 6.30 28.72 16.73
CA GLY A 124 5.64 29.76 17.52
C GLY A 124 6.54 30.23 18.65
#